data_AF-A0A1W1EAW1-F1
#
_entry.id   AF-A0A1W1EAW1-F1
#
_cell.length_a   1.000
_cell.length_b   1.000
_cell.length_c   1.000
_cell.angle_alpha   90.00
_cell.angle_beta   90.00
_cell.angle_gamma   90.00
#
_symmetry.space_group_name_H-M   'P 1'
#
loop_
_entity.id
_entity.type
_entity.pdbx_description
1 polymer ?
#
loop_
_entity_poly.entity_id
_entity_poly.type
_entity_poly.pdbx_seq_one_letter_code
_entity_poly.pdbx_strand_id
1 'polypeptide(L)'
;MKLSKSSVTDVVSLGLIGTSYVTPEPYVSPLLYTGLFAFSGAVTNQLAIHMLFERVPFLYGSGVIEKNFDRFKGAIKQMIMEQFFTKAQLNAFFVDEEKKLDLAPIVDAADFTPAFDALSKTVMESKFGGAIAMFGGESALEELREPFSNKLRSAVRRIVTSEAFNAQLQHHIKQATLSDDLIASVERLIDKRLAELTPQMVKALVQQLIKEHLGWLVVWGGVFGGVIGLVSSFIVA
;
A
#
# COMPACT_ATOMS: atom_id res chain seq x y z
N MET A 1 12.90 -12.88 29.53
CA MET A 1 13.24 -14.02 28.64
C MET A 1 11.96 -14.73 28.26
N LYS A 2 11.39 -14.48 27.07
CA LYS A 2 10.33 -15.35 26.55
C LYS A 2 11.01 -16.60 25.99
N LEU A 3 10.81 -17.75 26.63
CA LEU A 3 11.19 -19.05 26.05
C LEU A 3 10.58 -19.13 24.65
N SER A 4 11.41 -19.16 23.60
CA SER A 4 10.90 -19.38 22.26
C SER A 4 10.37 -20.81 22.18
N LYS A 5 9.32 -21.03 21.39
CA LYS A 5 8.73 -22.37 21.20
C LYS A 5 9.78 -23.43 20.81
N SER A 6 10.84 -23.00 20.13
CA SER A 6 12.00 -23.82 19.77
C SER A 6 12.80 -24.34 20.97
N SER A 7 12.98 -23.53 22.03
CA SER A 7 13.78 -23.91 23.20
C SER A 7 13.15 -25.06 24.00
N VAL A 8 11.83 -25.23 23.92
CA VAL A 8 11.15 -26.35 24.58
C VAL A 8 11.57 -27.67 23.93
N THR A 9 11.63 -27.72 22.60
CA THR A 9 12.05 -28.92 21.86
C THR A 9 13.50 -29.28 22.14
N ASP A 10 14.38 -28.30 22.24
CA ASP A 10 15.79 -28.52 22.59
C ASP A 10 15.93 -29.06 24.02
N VAL A 11 15.22 -28.47 24.99
CA VAL A 11 15.25 -28.93 26.40
C VAL A 11 14.67 -30.34 26.54
N VAL A 12 13.56 -30.64 25.86
CA VAL A 12 12.94 -31.97 25.91
C VAL A 12 13.84 -33.03 25.27
N SER A 13 14.43 -32.74 24.10
CA SER A 13 15.32 -33.69 23.42
C SER A 13 16.62 -33.94 24.19
N LEU A 14 17.24 -32.89 24.75
CA LEU A 14 18.38 -33.02 25.65
C LEU A 14 18.01 -33.75 26.95
N GLY A 15 16.80 -33.53 27.46
CA GLY A 15 16.26 -34.27 28.60
C GLY A 15 16.18 -35.77 28.32
N LEU A 16 15.64 -36.17 27.17
CA LEU A 16 15.57 -37.57 26.73
C LEU A 16 16.96 -38.21 26.62
N ILE A 17 17.92 -37.50 26.01
CA ILE A 17 19.32 -37.93 25.92
C ILE A 17 19.93 -38.09 27.33
N GLY A 18 19.69 -37.14 28.24
CA GLY A 18 20.21 -37.24 29.61
C GLY A 18 19.61 -38.41 30.39
N THR A 19 18.30 -38.63 30.28
CA THR A 19 17.61 -39.72 30.97
C THR A 19 17.97 -41.11 30.45
N SER A 20 18.42 -41.23 29.19
CA SER A 20 18.82 -42.54 28.64
C SER A 20 20.01 -43.14 29.38
N TYR A 21 20.94 -42.32 29.89
CA TYR A 21 22.11 -42.79 30.64
C TYR A 21 21.81 -43.32 32.05
N VAL A 22 20.62 -43.02 32.59
CA VAL A 22 20.22 -43.41 33.96
C VAL A 22 19.16 -44.52 33.93
N THR A 23 18.60 -44.82 32.76
CA THR A 23 17.54 -45.83 32.60
C THR A 23 18.14 -47.22 32.36
N PRO A 24 17.57 -48.30 32.91
CA PRO A 24 18.03 -49.68 32.63
C PRO A 24 17.66 -50.16 31.21
N GLU A 25 18.38 -51.16 30.72
CA GLU A 25 17.98 -51.95 29.55
C GLU A 25 16.57 -52.54 29.75
N PRO A 26 15.69 -52.57 28.73
CA PRO A 26 15.91 -52.32 27.30
C PRO A 26 15.61 -50.88 26.83
N TYR A 27 15.35 -49.96 27.74
CA TYR A 27 14.83 -48.63 27.40
C TYR A 27 15.91 -47.60 27.02
N VAL A 28 17.19 -47.94 27.22
CA VAL A 28 18.34 -47.06 26.90
C VAL A 28 18.32 -46.68 25.42
N SER A 29 18.28 -47.67 24.54
CA SER A 29 18.35 -47.47 23.08
C SER A 29 17.17 -46.63 22.55
N PRO A 30 15.90 -46.93 22.86
CA PRO A 30 14.78 -46.06 22.45
C PRO A 30 14.94 -44.61 22.90
N LEU A 31 15.24 -44.36 24.17
CA LEU A 31 15.35 -42.99 24.68
C LEU A 31 16.51 -42.22 24.03
N LEU A 32 17.66 -42.86 23.83
CA LEU A 32 18.84 -42.23 23.23
C LEU A 32 18.59 -41.87 21.76
N TYR A 33 18.08 -42.80 20.95
CA TYR A 33 17.83 -42.56 19.53
C TYR A 33 16.70 -41.53 19.33
N THR A 34 15.61 -41.63 20.10
CA THR A 34 14.55 -40.61 20.08
C THR A 34 15.10 -39.22 20.43
N GLY A 35 15.90 -39.11 21.49
CA GLY A 35 16.50 -37.84 21.90
C GLY A 35 17.45 -37.25 20.87
N LEU A 36 18.37 -38.06 20.32
CA LEU A 36 19.35 -37.63 19.33
C LEU A 36 18.71 -37.18 18.01
N PHE A 37 17.75 -37.95 17.50
CA PHE A 37 17.07 -37.60 16.25
C PHE A 37 16.13 -36.41 16.45
N ALA A 38 15.45 -36.30 17.60
CA ALA A 38 14.65 -35.11 17.93
C ALA A 38 15.51 -33.86 18.00
N PHE A 39 16.68 -33.93 18.65
CA PHE A 39 17.60 -32.81 18.75
C PHE A 39 18.16 -32.42 17.37
N SER A 40 18.61 -33.41 16.58
CA SER A 40 19.11 -33.19 15.22
C SER A 40 18.06 -32.53 14.31
N GLY A 41 16.80 -33.00 14.38
CA GLY A 41 15.68 -32.43 13.64
C GLY A 41 15.39 -30.98 14.04
N ALA A 42 15.39 -30.69 15.35
CA ALA A 42 15.21 -29.35 15.86
C ALA A 42 16.34 -28.39 15.41
N VAL A 43 17.60 -28.78 15.57
CA VAL A 43 18.77 -27.99 15.19
C VAL A 43 18.81 -27.73 13.69
N THR A 44 18.59 -28.75 12.87
CA THR A 44 18.56 -28.61 11.41
C THR A 44 17.51 -27.59 10.98
N ASN A 45 16.35 -27.62 11.63
CA ASN A 45 15.27 -26.72 11.30
C ASN A 45 15.48 -25.28 11.81
N GLN A 46 16.11 -25.12 12.99
CA GLN A 46 16.57 -23.80 13.47
C GLN A 46 17.57 -23.17 12.50
N LEU A 47 18.53 -23.98 12.02
CA LEU A 47 19.51 -23.55 11.03
C LEU A 47 18.85 -23.20 9.69
N ALA A 48 17.85 -23.98 9.25
CA ALA A 48 17.05 -23.67 8.07
C ALA A 48 16.33 -22.31 8.19
N ILE A 49 15.72 -22.03 9.35
CA ILE A 49 15.08 -20.73 9.61
C ILE A 49 16.13 -19.61 9.62
N HIS A 50 17.28 -19.82 10.26
CA HIS A 50 18.35 -18.84 10.29
C HIS A 50 18.88 -18.51 8.89
N MET A 51 19.13 -19.53 8.06
CA MET A 51 19.63 -19.32 6.70
C MET A 51 18.61 -18.67 5.76
N LEU A 52 17.31 -18.69 6.04
CA LEU A 52 16.34 -17.92 5.26
C LEU A 52 16.62 -16.41 5.35
N PHE A 53 17.00 -15.93 6.53
CA PHE A 53 17.18 -14.52 6.83
C PHE A 53 18.64 -14.06 6.80
N GLU A 54 19.58 -14.92 7.16
CA GLU A 54 21.00 -14.60 7.27
C GLU A 54 21.82 -15.38 6.25
N ARG A 55 22.87 -14.73 5.73
CA ARG A 55 23.84 -15.40 4.86
C ARG A 55 24.84 -16.16 5.72
N VAL A 56 24.74 -17.48 5.68
CA VAL A 56 25.67 -18.39 6.37
C VAL A 56 26.75 -18.84 5.37
N PRO A 57 28.06 -18.72 5.70
CA PRO A 57 29.13 -19.23 4.85
C PRO A 57 29.01 -20.75 4.68
N PHE A 58 29.42 -21.27 3.51
CA PHE A 58 29.36 -22.70 3.13
C PHE A 58 27.97 -23.32 2.93
N LEU A 59 26.87 -22.64 3.26
CA LEU A 59 25.52 -23.13 3.01
C LEU A 59 24.89 -22.46 1.78
N TYR A 60 24.72 -23.23 0.70
CA TYR A 60 23.99 -22.79 -0.48
C TYR A 60 22.52 -22.51 -0.13
N GLY A 61 21.94 -21.46 -0.72
CA GLY A 61 20.59 -21.05 -0.39
C GLY A 61 20.45 -20.29 0.92
N SER A 62 21.53 -19.78 1.51
CA SER A 62 21.43 -18.85 2.64
C SER A 62 21.17 -17.40 2.19
N GLY A 63 20.52 -16.60 3.04
CA GLY A 63 20.13 -15.20 2.80
C GLY A 63 19.10 -15.03 1.68
N VAL A 64 18.16 -15.96 1.52
CA VAL A 64 17.20 -15.96 0.40
C VAL A 64 16.34 -14.70 0.36
N ILE A 65 15.91 -14.20 1.51
CA ILE A 65 15.06 -13.00 1.57
C ILE A 65 15.80 -11.78 1.02
N GLU A 66 17.01 -11.51 1.51
CA GLU A 66 17.82 -10.38 1.04
C GLU A 66 18.21 -10.51 -0.44
N LYS A 67 18.53 -11.74 -0.89
CA LYS A 67 18.85 -12.02 -2.31
C LYS A 67 17.69 -11.77 -3.27
N ASN A 68 16.45 -11.93 -2.81
CA ASN A 68 15.25 -11.74 -3.63
C ASN A 68 14.61 -10.35 -3.43
N PHE A 69 15.37 -9.39 -2.87
CA PHE A 69 14.89 -8.04 -2.58
C PHE A 69 14.16 -7.39 -3.76
N ASP A 70 14.72 -7.44 -4.97
CA ASP A 70 14.09 -6.84 -6.16
C ASP A 70 12.74 -7.50 -6.51
N ARG A 71 12.63 -8.81 -6.30
CA ARG A 71 11.38 -9.54 -6.50
C ARG A 71 10.32 -9.11 -5.48
N PHE A 72 10.71 -8.90 -4.22
CA PHE A 72 9.80 -8.36 -3.20
C PHE A 72 9.35 -6.95 -3.55
N LYS A 73 10.27 -6.08 -3.99
CA LYS A 73 9.96 -4.73 -4.45
C LYS A 73 8.92 -4.74 -5.59
N GLY A 74 9.14 -5.59 -6.59
CA GLY A 74 8.21 -5.78 -7.70
C GLY A 74 6.84 -6.30 -7.24
N ALA A 75 6.81 -7.29 -6.36
CA ALA A 75 5.56 -7.84 -5.83
C ALA A 75 4.76 -6.80 -5.02
N ILE A 76 5.43 -5.95 -4.22
CA ILE A 76 4.77 -4.86 -3.50
C ILE A 76 4.19 -3.85 -4.49
N LYS A 77 4.96 -3.43 -5.51
CA LYS A 77 4.45 -2.53 -6.56
C LYS A 77 3.20 -3.11 -7.20
N GLN A 78 3.28 -4.36 -7.63
CA GLN A 78 2.17 -5.04 -8.28
C GLN A 78 0.94 -5.09 -7.38
N MET A 79 1.10 -5.50 -6.12
CA MET A 79 0.02 -5.52 -5.14
C MET A 79 -0.63 -4.14 -4.98
N ILE A 80 0.17 -3.07 -4.85
CA ILE A 80 -0.37 -1.72 -4.66
C ILE A 80 -1.15 -1.28 -5.90
N MET A 81 -0.57 -1.42 -7.10
CA MET A 81 -1.18 -0.96 -8.35
C MET A 81 -2.42 -1.77 -8.72
N GLU A 82 -2.35 -3.10 -8.62
CA GLU A 82 -3.44 -3.98 -9.05
C GLU A 82 -4.57 -4.10 -8.04
N GLN A 83 -4.31 -3.90 -6.73
CA GLN A 83 -5.33 -4.07 -5.70
C GLN A 83 -5.91 -2.75 -5.18
N PHE A 84 -5.17 -1.64 -5.23
CA PHE A 84 -5.60 -0.36 -4.64
C PHE A 84 -5.77 0.77 -5.64
N PHE A 85 -5.04 0.76 -6.77
CA PHE A 85 -5.06 1.84 -7.76
C PHE A 85 -5.56 1.36 -9.13
N THR A 86 -6.62 0.55 -9.11
CA THR A 86 -7.28 0.16 -10.36
C THR A 86 -8.08 1.31 -10.96
N LYS A 87 -8.24 1.30 -12.29
CA LYS A 87 -9.10 2.28 -13.00
C LYS A 87 -10.51 2.32 -12.42
N ALA A 88 -11.07 1.16 -12.06
CA ALA A 88 -12.40 1.06 -11.50
C ALA A 88 -12.53 1.75 -10.13
N GLN A 89 -11.55 1.53 -9.23
CA GLN A 89 -11.53 2.15 -7.91
C GLN A 89 -11.34 3.66 -7.99
N LEU A 90 -10.47 4.15 -8.86
CA LEU A 90 -10.28 5.59 -9.04
C LEU A 90 -11.52 6.26 -9.63
N ASN A 91 -12.15 5.64 -10.63
CA ASN A 91 -13.42 6.15 -11.17
C ASN A 91 -14.51 6.20 -10.10
N ALA A 92 -14.59 5.18 -9.23
CA ALA A 92 -15.53 5.18 -8.11
C ALA A 92 -15.23 6.29 -7.09
N PHE A 93 -13.95 6.51 -6.78
CA PHE A 93 -13.49 7.58 -5.89
C PHE A 93 -13.87 8.97 -6.41
N PHE A 94 -13.63 9.26 -7.69
CA PHE A 94 -13.99 10.54 -8.28
C PHE A 94 -15.49 10.83 -8.24
N VAL A 95 -16.33 9.82 -8.50
CA VAL A 95 -17.78 9.96 -8.42
C VAL A 95 -18.25 10.29 -7.00
N ASP A 96 -17.55 9.82 -5.96
CA ASP A 96 -17.90 10.14 -4.58
C ASP A 96 -17.43 11.55 -4.17
N GLU A 97 -16.20 11.93 -4.53
CA GLU A 97 -15.66 13.26 -4.22
C GLU A 97 -16.38 14.38 -4.99
N GLU A 98 -16.83 14.11 -6.22
CA GLU A 98 -17.57 15.09 -7.02
C GLU A 98 -18.92 15.46 -6.39
N LYS A 99 -19.60 14.52 -5.71
CA LYS A 99 -20.84 14.84 -4.98
C LYS A 99 -20.64 15.86 -3.85
N LYS A 100 -19.39 16.06 -3.42
CA LYS A 100 -19.01 16.98 -2.35
C LYS A 100 -18.45 18.30 -2.89
N LEU A 101 -18.23 18.42 -4.20
CA LEU A 101 -17.68 19.60 -4.84
C LEU A 101 -18.76 20.70 -4.97
N ASP A 102 -18.68 21.70 -4.10
CA ASP A 102 -19.43 22.95 -4.25
C ASP A 102 -18.56 23.99 -4.97
N LEU A 103 -18.94 24.34 -6.19
CA LEU A 103 -18.24 25.35 -7.01
C LEU A 103 -18.72 26.77 -6.73
N ALA A 104 -19.80 26.96 -5.96
CA ALA A 104 -20.32 28.29 -5.66
C ALA A 104 -19.31 29.22 -4.97
N PRO A 105 -18.49 28.76 -4.00
CA PRO A 105 -17.47 29.61 -3.37
C PRO A 105 -16.40 30.12 -4.35
N ILE A 106 -16.06 29.32 -5.37
CA ILE A 106 -15.09 29.70 -6.39
C ILE A 106 -15.65 30.82 -7.27
N VAL A 107 -16.94 30.73 -7.63
CA VAL A 107 -17.64 31.77 -8.40
C VAL A 107 -17.80 33.05 -7.58
N ASP A 108 -18.07 32.92 -6.28
CA ASP A 108 -18.22 34.07 -5.40
C ASP A 108 -16.91 34.85 -5.25
N ALA A 109 -15.76 34.16 -5.24
CA ALA A 109 -14.43 34.75 -5.20
C ALA A 109 -13.89 35.25 -6.56
N ALA A 110 -14.59 34.96 -7.66
CA ALA A 110 -14.14 35.34 -9.00
C ALA A 110 -14.32 36.85 -9.28
N ASP A 111 -13.33 37.43 -9.98
CA ASP A 111 -13.38 38.80 -10.47
C ASP A 111 -14.07 38.87 -11.84
N PHE A 112 -15.18 39.61 -11.90
CA PHE A 112 -15.98 39.80 -13.12
C PHE A 112 -15.69 41.14 -13.81
N THR A 113 -14.76 41.93 -13.28
CA THR A 113 -14.36 43.21 -13.85
C THR A 113 -13.96 43.11 -15.33
N PRO A 114 -13.15 42.12 -15.77
CA PRO A 114 -12.77 42.01 -17.18
C PRO A 114 -13.95 41.75 -18.12
N ALA A 115 -14.98 41.03 -17.64
CA ALA A 115 -16.17 40.75 -18.43
C ALA A 115 -17.03 42.02 -18.61
N PHE A 116 -17.10 42.86 -17.58
CA PHE A 116 -17.75 44.16 -17.67
C PHE A 116 -17.00 45.10 -18.63
N ASP A 117 -15.68 45.21 -18.50
CA ASP A 117 -14.86 46.09 -19.35
C ASP A 117 -14.99 45.69 -20.83
N ALA A 118 -14.97 44.39 -21.13
CA ALA A 118 -15.18 43.87 -22.49
C ALA A 118 -16.59 44.21 -23.02
N LEU A 119 -17.63 44.06 -22.19
CA LEU A 119 -19.00 44.42 -22.57
C LEU A 119 -19.13 45.92 -22.82
N SER A 120 -18.62 46.76 -21.91
CA SER A 120 -18.67 48.21 -21.99
C SER A 120 -18.02 48.70 -23.30
N LYS A 121 -16.80 48.22 -23.58
CA LYS A 121 -16.09 48.52 -24.82
C LYS A 121 -16.90 48.11 -26.06
N THR A 122 -17.44 46.89 -26.06
CA THR A 122 -18.25 46.38 -27.19
C THR A 122 -19.50 47.22 -27.42
N VAL A 123 -20.17 47.66 -26.34
CA VAL A 123 -21.36 48.52 -26.43
C VAL A 123 -20.99 49.89 -26.99
N MET A 124 -19.89 50.48 -26.54
CA MET A 124 -19.38 51.77 -27.03
C MET A 124 -18.95 51.74 -28.50
N GLU A 125 -18.39 50.62 -28.97
CA GLU A 125 -18.02 50.42 -30.37
C GLU A 125 -19.24 50.09 -31.27
N SER A 126 -20.38 49.74 -30.67
CA SER A 126 -21.60 49.37 -31.40
C SER A 126 -22.43 50.57 -31.87
N LYS A 127 -23.46 50.30 -32.68
CA LYS A 127 -24.48 51.29 -33.07
C LYS A 127 -25.20 51.93 -31.88
N PHE A 128 -25.17 51.30 -30.70
CA PHE A 128 -25.73 51.85 -29.47
C PHE A 128 -24.77 52.80 -28.74
N GLY A 129 -23.46 52.74 -29.01
CA GLY A 129 -22.47 53.63 -28.40
C GLY A 129 -22.72 55.10 -28.73
N GLY A 130 -23.12 55.40 -29.97
CA GLY A 130 -23.51 56.76 -30.38
C GLY A 130 -24.75 57.29 -29.64
N ALA A 131 -25.68 56.41 -29.26
CA ALA A 131 -26.84 56.78 -28.45
C ALA A 131 -26.46 56.98 -26.98
N ILE A 132 -25.59 56.12 -26.42
CA ILE A 132 -25.12 56.21 -25.03
C ILE A 132 -24.19 57.41 -24.81
N ALA A 133 -23.43 57.82 -25.84
CA ALA A 133 -22.61 59.04 -25.81
C ALA A 133 -23.43 60.30 -25.52
N MET A 134 -24.70 60.35 -25.94
CA MET A 134 -25.61 61.47 -25.64
C MET A 134 -26.09 61.48 -24.17
N PHE A 135 -25.95 60.36 -23.45
CA PHE A 135 -26.39 60.19 -22.06
C PHE A 135 -25.22 60.06 -21.06
N GLY A 136 -24.03 60.55 -21.41
CA GLY A 136 -22.85 60.53 -20.53
C GLY A 136 -21.79 59.48 -20.89
N GLY A 137 -21.99 58.72 -21.98
CA GLY A 137 -20.96 57.85 -22.56
C GLY A 137 -20.48 56.76 -21.61
N GLU A 138 -19.17 56.53 -21.59
CA GLU A 138 -18.53 55.47 -20.80
C GLU A 138 -18.76 55.63 -19.29
N SER A 139 -18.83 56.87 -18.79
CA SER A 139 -19.11 57.16 -17.37
C SER A 139 -20.51 56.70 -16.94
N ALA A 140 -21.49 56.70 -17.84
CA ALA A 140 -22.84 56.20 -17.55
C ALA A 140 -22.88 54.66 -17.49
N LEU A 141 -22.00 53.97 -18.22
CA LEU A 141 -21.86 52.52 -18.12
C LEU A 141 -21.17 52.12 -16.82
N GLU A 142 -20.20 52.92 -16.36
CA GLU A 142 -19.41 52.63 -15.17
C GLU A 142 -20.25 52.48 -13.88
N GLU A 143 -21.35 53.24 -13.76
CA GLU A 143 -22.33 53.08 -12.67
C GLU A 143 -22.99 51.68 -12.64
N LEU A 144 -22.98 50.99 -13.78
CA LEU A 144 -23.54 49.63 -13.92
C LEU A 144 -22.52 48.53 -13.64
N ARG A 145 -21.24 48.84 -13.35
CA ARG A 145 -20.18 47.86 -13.12
C ARG A 145 -20.52 46.87 -12.01
N GLU A 146 -20.85 47.38 -10.82
CA GLU A 146 -21.25 46.54 -9.68
C GLU A 146 -22.54 45.74 -9.93
N PRO A 147 -23.67 46.35 -10.35
CA PRO A 147 -24.90 45.59 -10.56
C PRO A 147 -24.78 44.57 -11.70
N PHE A 148 -23.97 44.84 -12.73
CA PHE A 148 -23.65 43.85 -13.76
C PHE A 148 -22.84 42.69 -13.17
N SER A 149 -21.75 42.99 -12.47
CA SER A 149 -20.89 41.97 -11.86
C SER A 149 -21.65 41.06 -10.91
N ASN A 150 -22.54 41.63 -10.09
CA ASN A 150 -23.40 40.87 -9.18
C ASN A 150 -24.42 39.99 -9.92
N LYS A 151 -25.06 40.50 -10.97
CA LYS A 151 -25.98 39.70 -11.79
C LYS A 151 -25.25 38.58 -12.54
N LEU A 152 -24.07 38.86 -13.08
CA LEU A 152 -23.26 37.88 -13.78
C LEU A 152 -22.78 36.79 -12.83
N ARG A 153 -22.28 37.15 -11.64
CA ARG A 153 -21.94 36.21 -10.58
C ARG A 153 -23.11 35.30 -10.23
N SER A 154 -24.30 35.87 -10.01
CA SER A 154 -25.52 35.09 -9.73
C SER A 154 -25.90 34.14 -10.89
N ALA A 155 -25.77 34.59 -12.14
CA ALA A 155 -26.04 33.77 -13.32
C ALA A 155 -25.05 32.61 -13.43
N VAL A 156 -23.75 32.87 -13.29
CA VAL A 156 -22.69 31.84 -13.33
C VAL A 156 -22.84 30.87 -12.16
N ARG A 157 -23.16 31.36 -10.96
CA ARG A 157 -23.44 30.51 -9.79
C ARG A 157 -24.54 29.50 -10.10
N ARG A 158 -25.65 29.96 -10.70
CA ARG A 158 -26.77 29.09 -11.10
C ARG A 158 -26.36 28.05 -12.13
N ILE A 159 -25.46 28.41 -13.07
CA ILE A 159 -24.94 27.49 -14.08
C ILE A 159 -24.10 26.40 -13.40
N VAL A 160 -23.13 26.76 -12.56
CA VAL A 160 -22.24 25.77 -11.92
C VAL A 160 -22.97 24.88 -10.92
N THR A 161 -24.09 25.33 -10.34
CA THR A 161 -24.94 24.51 -9.47
C THR A 161 -26.00 23.70 -10.24
N SER A 162 -26.09 23.87 -11.57
CA SER A 162 -27.12 23.20 -12.37
C SER A 162 -26.79 21.72 -12.59
N GLU A 163 -27.82 20.88 -12.66
CA GLU A 163 -27.67 19.46 -12.98
C GLU A 163 -27.00 19.24 -14.35
N ALA A 164 -27.29 20.11 -15.33
CA ALA A 164 -26.70 20.02 -16.66
C ALA A 164 -25.18 20.24 -16.66
N PHE A 165 -24.70 21.24 -15.91
CA PHE A 165 -23.26 21.48 -15.76
C PHE A 165 -22.60 20.32 -15.02
N ASN A 166 -23.18 19.87 -13.91
CA ASN A 166 -22.68 18.72 -13.15
C ASN A 166 -22.62 17.45 -14.02
N ALA A 167 -23.62 17.19 -14.87
CA ALA A 167 -23.59 16.05 -15.79
C ALA A 167 -22.46 16.15 -16.83
N GLN A 168 -22.18 17.33 -17.36
CA GLN A 168 -21.06 17.54 -18.29
C GLN A 168 -19.70 17.44 -17.60
N LEU A 169 -19.59 17.94 -16.37
CA LEU A 169 -18.38 17.82 -15.54
C LEU A 169 -18.09 16.35 -15.24
N GLN A 170 -19.11 15.58 -14.81
CA GLN A 170 -19.02 14.13 -14.61
C GLN A 170 -18.50 13.42 -15.86
N HIS A 171 -19.02 13.78 -17.02
CA HIS A 171 -18.61 13.15 -18.28
C HIS A 171 -17.13 13.39 -18.57
N HIS A 172 -16.60 14.59 -18.29
CA HIS A 172 -15.19 14.92 -18.52
C HIS A 172 -14.25 14.32 -17.48
N ILE A 173 -14.63 14.31 -16.19
CA ILE A 173 -13.80 13.70 -15.14
C ILE A 173 -13.71 12.18 -15.31
N LYS A 174 -14.82 11.53 -15.72
CA LYS A 174 -14.84 10.09 -16.01
C LYS A 174 -14.06 9.70 -17.26
N GLN A 175 -13.52 10.65 -18.04
CA GLN A 175 -12.69 10.30 -19.18
C GLN A 175 -11.44 9.56 -18.70
N ALA A 176 -11.14 8.46 -19.38
CA ALA A 176 -10.05 7.55 -19.02
C ALA A 176 -8.68 8.24 -18.93
N THR A 177 -8.49 9.36 -19.62
CA THR A 177 -7.24 10.14 -19.63
C THR A 177 -6.85 10.64 -18.24
N LEU A 178 -7.80 11.17 -17.46
CA LEU A 178 -7.49 11.75 -16.15
C LEU A 178 -7.15 10.66 -15.13
N SER A 179 -7.85 9.52 -15.19
CA SER A 179 -7.54 8.34 -14.38
C SER A 179 -6.18 7.74 -14.75
N ASP A 180 -5.83 7.69 -16.03
CA ASP A 180 -4.55 7.13 -16.49
C ASP A 180 -3.36 8.00 -16.07
N ASP A 181 -3.47 9.33 -16.17
CA ASP A 181 -2.43 10.26 -15.72
C ASP A 181 -2.22 10.21 -14.20
N LEU A 182 -3.30 10.04 -13.43
CA LEU A 182 -3.19 9.85 -11.98
C LEU A 182 -2.55 8.52 -11.62
N ILE A 183 -2.96 7.41 -12.24
CA ILE A 183 -2.34 6.10 -12.04
C ILE A 183 -0.84 6.19 -12.32
N ALA A 184 -0.44 6.78 -13.45
CA ALA A 184 0.97 6.95 -13.80
C ALA A 184 1.73 7.86 -12.81
N SER A 185 1.07 8.86 -12.22
CA SER A 185 1.67 9.73 -11.21
C SER A 185 1.85 9.02 -9.87
N VAL A 186 0.86 8.24 -9.45
CA VAL A 186 0.93 7.39 -8.26
C VAL A 186 1.99 6.30 -8.43
N GLU A 187 2.06 5.67 -9.60
CA GLU A 187 3.07 4.67 -9.93
C GLU A 187 4.49 5.24 -9.78
N ARG A 188 4.74 6.44 -10.33
CA ARG A 188 6.04 7.13 -10.18
C ARG A 188 6.37 7.45 -8.72
N LEU A 189 5.37 7.85 -7.93
CA LEU A 189 5.55 8.09 -6.49
C LEU A 189 5.92 6.80 -5.75
N ILE A 190 5.21 5.71 -6.05
CA ILE A 190 5.46 4.39 -5.48
C ILE A 190 6.86 3.91 -5.87
N ASP A 191 7.26 4.04 -7.13
CA ASP A 191 8.59 3.66 -7.59
C ASP A 191 9.70 4.39 -6.82
N LYS A 192 9.52 5.69 -6.56
CA LYS A 192 10.44 6.47 -5.74
C LYS A 192 10.52 5.95 -4.30
N ARG A 193 9.38 5.66 -3.68
CA ARG A 193 9.34 5.11 -2.30
C ARG A 193 9.91 3.70 -2.22
N LEU A 194 9.63 2.87 -3.20
CA LEU A 194 10.18 1.53 -3.29
C LEU A 194 11.69 1.55 -3.56
N ALA A 195 12.23 2.60 -4.19
CA ALA A 195 13.67 2.79 -4.37
C ALA A 195 14.39 3.16 -3.06
N GLU A 196 13.68 3.73 -2.08
CA GLU A 196 14.21 4.01 -0.74
C GLU A 196 14.26 2.77 0.15
N LEU A 197 13.61 1.66 -0.25
CA LEU A 197 13.65 0.41 0.50
C LEU A 197 15.05 -0.21 0.44
N THR A 198 15.48 -0.75 1.58
CA THR A 198 16.71 -1.53 1.71
C THR A 198 16.41 -3.00 1.93
N PRO A 199 17.33 -3.92 1.59
CA PRO A 199 17.18 -5.35 1.88
C PRO A 199 16.88 -5.64 3.36
N GLN A 200 17.49 -4.88 4.28
CA GLN A 200 17.31 -5.02 5.72
C GLN A 200 15.88 -4.69 6.16
N MET A 201 15.25 -3.66 5.56
CA MET A 201 13.85 -3.32 5.85
C MET A 201 12.90 -4.44 5.41
N VAL A 202 13.09 -5.01 4.22
CA VAL A 202 12.27 -6.12 3.73
C VAL A 202 12.44 -7.35 4.61
N LYS A 203 13.69 -7.68 4.99
CA LYS A 203 13.96 -8.75 5.95
C LYS A 203 13.24 -8.54 7.27
N ALA A 204 13.29 -7.35 7.84
CA ALA A 204 12.62 -7.03 9.09
C ALA A 204 11.09 -7.20 8.99
N LEU A 205 10.49 -6.72 7.89
CA LEU A 205 9.06 -6.87 7.62
C LEU A 205 8.65 -8.35 7.51
N VAL A 206 9.34 -9.12 6.67
CA VAL A 206 9.05 -10.55 6.51
C VAL A 206 9.24 -11.29 7.82
N GLN A 207 10.35 -11.02 8.52
CA GLN A 207 10.63 -11.65 9.81
C GLN A 207 9.54 -11.33 10.83
N GLN A 208 9.04 -10.09 10.90
CA GLN A 208 7.94 -9.74 11.80
C GLN A 208 6.65 -10.51 11.46
N LEU A 209 6.37 -10.72 10.17
CA LEU A 209 5.16 -11.43 9.73
C LEU A 209 5.21 -12.94 9.98
N ILE A 210 6.34 -13.61 9.74
CA ILE A 210 6.39 -15.09 9.74
C ILE A 210 7.14 -15.73 10.91
N LYS A 211 7.93 -14.97 11.68
CA LYS A 211 8.79 -15.54 12.74
C LYS A 211 8.03 -16.34 13.79
N GLU A 212 6.82 -15.91 14.16
CA GLU A 212 5.99 -16.65 15.12
C GLU A 212 5.51 -18.01 14.59
N HIS A 213 5.24 -18.08 13.28
CA HIS A 213 4.80 -19.30 12.61
C HIS A 213 5.98 -20.25 12.33
N LEU A 214 7.15 -19.72 11.99
CA LEU A 214 8.36 -20.51 11.75
C LEU A 214 8.81 -21.29 12.99
N GLY A 215 8.54 -20.79 14.20
CA GLY A 215 8.86 -21.51 15.45
C GLY A 215 8.21 -22.90 15.54
N TRP A 216 7.04 -23.11 14.92
CA TRP A 216 6.38 -24.41 14.88
C TRP A 216 7.12 -25.43 14.02
N LEU A 217 7.81 -24.98 12.98
CA LEU A 217 8.62 -25.83 12.12
C LEU A 217 9.69 -26.57 12.94
N VAL A 218 10.27 -25.90 13.96
CA VAL A 218 11.29 -26.48 14.84
C VAL A 218 10.69 -27.55 15.74
N VAL A 219 9.52 -27.26 16.31
CA VAL A 219 8.81 -28.20 17.18
C VAL A 219 8.48 -29.48 16.42
N TRP A 220 7.93 -29.35 15.21
CA TRP A 220 7.64 -30.50 14.36
C TRP A 220 8.90 -31.23 13.90
N GLY A 221 9.98 -30.51 13.58
CA GLY A 221 11.27 -31.12 13.27
C GLY A 221 11.76 -32.03 14.40
N GLY A 222 11.63 -31.60 15.66
CA GLY A 222 11.95 -32.43 16.81
C GLY A 222 10.98 -33.57 17.07
N VAL A 223 9.67 -33.36 16.88
CA VAL A 223 8.66 -34.42 17.03
C VAL A 223 8.88 -35.53 15.99
N PHE A 224 9.00 -35.18 14.71
CA PHE A 224 9.25 -36.16 13.65
C PHE A 224 10.62 -36.82 13.80
N GLY A 225 11.66 -36.06 14.16
CA GLY A 225 12.96 -36.62 14.51
C GLY A 225 12.83 -37.65 15.64
N GLY A 226 12.11 -37.32 16.71
CA GLY A 226 11.89 -38.25 17.82
C GLY A 226 11.15 -39.52 17.42
N VAL A 227 10.09 -39.41 16.62
CA VAL A 227 9.35 -40.56 16.09
C VAL A 227 10.26 -41.45 15.24
N ILE A 228 11.06 -40.85 14.34
CA ILE A 228 12.01 -41.60 13.50
C ILE A 228 13.05 -42.29 14.39
N GLY A 229 13.62 -41.58 15.36
CA GLY A 229 14.59 -42.15 16.30
C GLY A 229 14.00 -43.32 17.11
N LEU A 230 12.76 -43.20 17.56
CA LEU A 230 12.05 -44.27 18.27
C LEU A 230 11.88 -45.51 17.38
N VAL A 231 11.40 -45.34 16.15
CA VAL A 231 11.22 -46.44 15.20
C VAL A 231 12.58 -47.07 14.83
N SER A 232 13.60 -46.25 14.56
CA SER A 232 14.95 -46.73 14.27
C SER A 232 15.54 -47.54 15.42
N SER A 233 15.22 -47.19 16.67
CA SER A 233 15.69 -47.97 17.83
C SER A 233 15.16 -49.40 17.81
N PHE A 234 13.93 -49.66 17.36
CA PHE A 234 13.37 -51.01 17.28
C PHE A 234 13.87 -51.82 16.07
N ILE A 235 14.49 -51.17 15.08
CA ILE A 235 15.05 -51.81 13.89
C ILE A 235 16.54 -52.12 14.08
N VAL A 236 17.25 -51.28 14.84
CA VAL A 236 18.70 -51.37 15.05
C VAL A 236 19.07 -52.01 16.39
N ALA A 237 18.16 -52.06 17.37
CA ALA A 237 18.34 -52.75 18.66
C ALA A 237 18.13 -54.26 18.57
#